data_AF-S8C7D4-F1
#
_entry.id   AF-S8C7D4-F1
#
_cell.length_a   1.000
_cell.length_b   1.000
_cell.length_c   1.000
_cell.angle_alpha   90.00
_cell.angle_beta   90.00
_cell.angle_gamma   90.00
#
_symmetry.space_group_name_H-M   'P 1'
#
loop_
_entity.id
_entity.type
_entity.pdbx_description
1 polymer ?
#
loop_
_entity_poly.entity_id
_entity_poly.type
_entity_poly.pdbx_seq_one_letter_code
_entity_poly.pdbx_strand_id
1 'polypeptide(L)'
;MPTPVGVARQYLSEGAVSALDDAVAVARRRNHAQTTSLHAVSALLSLPSSALREACARWGNAAWSPRLQFRALELGVGVGLDRVSASKGGGEEEPPVSNSLMAAIKRSQANQRRHPETFILYQQQVNSNPDCPNSISAVKVELKHFVVSILDDPIVSRVFADAGFRTQEMKFTIMNPPPLRFLSSSPRTPPPL
;
A
#
# COMPACT_ATOMS: atom_id res chain seq x y z
N MET A 1 -8.01 18.68 -10.48
CA MET A 1 -8.29 19.06 -9.08
C MET A 1 -7.75 17.96 -8.17
N PRO A 2 -6.96 18.28 -7.13
CA PRO A 2 -6.59 17.32 -6.08
C PRO A 2 -7.85 16.78 -5.39
N THR A 3 -7.87 15.50 -5.02
CA THR A 3 -9.05 14.90 -4.37
C THR A 3 -8.97 15.13 -2.86
N PRO A 4 -9.99 15.68 -2.20
CA PRO A 4 -9.99 15.80 -0.73
C PRO A 4 -9.84 14.45 -0.05
N VAL A 5 -9.10 14.37 1.05
CA VAL A 5 -8.84 13.10 1.75
C VAL A 5 -10.14 12.44 2.22
N GLY A 6 -11.11 13.23 2.68
CA GLY A 6 -12.43 12.73 3.06
C GLY A 6 -13.15 11.95 1.95
N VAL A 7 -12.99 12.36 0.68
CA VAL A 7 -13.56 11.63 -0.46
C VAL A 7 -12.81 10.31 -0.67
N ALA A 8 -11.49 10.30 -0.53
CA ALA A 8 -10.70 9.07 -0.65
C ALA A 8 -11.06 8.04 0.44
N ARG A 9 -11.27 8.49 1.68
CA ARG A 9 -11.66 7.63 2.84
C ARG A 9 -12.95 6.84 2.59
N GLN A 10 -13.90 7.38 1.82
CA GLN A 10 -15.18 6.71 1.52
C GLN A 10 -15.01 5.40 0.74
N TYR A 11 -13.89 5.21 0.04
CA TYR A 11 -13.60 4.01 -0.73
C TYR A 11 -12.89 2.93 0.08
N LEU A 12 -12.44 3.21 1.30
CA LEU A 12 -11.49 2.38 2.05
C LEU A 12 -12.14 1.69 3.25
N SER A 13 -11.68 0.48 3.58
CA SER A 13 -11.97 -0.18 4.87
C SER A 13 -11.19 0.52 5.99
N GLU A 14 -11.56 0.28 7.25
CA GLU A 14 -10.94 0.95 8.41
C GLU A 14 -9.41 0.81 8.41
N GLY A 15 -8.88 -0.41 8.20
CA GLY A 15 -7.44 -0.64 8.14
C GLY A 15 -6.75 0.09 6.98
N ALA A 16 -7.43 0.29 5.85
CA ALA A 16 -6.92 1.06 4.73
C ALA A 16 -7.01 2.58 4.96
N VAL A 17 -8.02 3.06 5.69
CA VAL A 17 -8.13 4.45 6.13
C VAL A 17 -6.97 4.80 7.06
N SER A 18 -6.68 3.97 8.06
CA SER A 18 -5.53 4.21 8.96
C SER A 18 -4.21 4.32 8.19
N ALA A 19 -3.99 3.46 7.20
CA ALA A 19 -2.81 3.54 6.34
C ALA A 19 -2.77 4.81 5.47
N LEU A 20 -3.93 5.31 5.00
CA LEU A 20 -4.03 6.57 4.29
C LEU A 20 -3.75 7.76 5.22
N ASP A 21 -4.26 7.74 6.45
CA ASP A 21 -4.05 8.79 7.45
C ASP A 21 -2.57 8.89 7.86
N ASP A 22 -1.89 7.75 8.01
CA ASP A 22 -0.44 7.71 8.23
C ASP A 22 0.32 8.33 7.03
N ALA A 23 -0.12 8.04 5.80
CA ALA A 23 0.47 8.62 4.60
C ALA A 23 0.29 10.14 4.55
N VAL A 24 -0.89 10.64 4.91
CA VAL A 24 -1.17 12.07 5.05
C VAL A 24 -0.26 12.68 6.12
N ALA A 25 -0.08 12.02 7.25
CA ALA A 25 0.80 12.50 8.32
C ALA A 25 2.27 12.59 7.84
N VAL A 26 2.74 11.66 6.99
CA VAL A 26 4.05 11.79 6.33
C VAL A 26 4.08 13.01 5.40
N ALA A 27 3.07 13.21 4.56
CA ALA A 27 3.00 14.35 3.63
C ALA A 27 3.01 15.70 4.37
N ARG A 28 2.23 15.80 5.47
CA ARG A 28 2.17 16.99 6.32
C ARG A 28 3.52 17.27 6.98
N ARG A 29 4.18 16.26 7.55
CA ARG A 29 5.51 16.41 8.19
C ARG A 29 6.59 16.89 7.22
N ARG A 30 6.47 16.54 5.93
CA ARG A 30 7.38 17.00 4.87
C ARG A 30 6.94 18.31 4.20
N ASN A 31 5.81 18.89 4.63
CA ASN A 31 5.20 20.07 4.03
C ASN A 31 4.97 19.94 2.51
N HIS A 32 4.53 18.76 2.08
CA HIS A 32 4.21 18.48 0.67
C HIS A 32 2.78 18.89 0.33
N ALA A 33 2.59 19.40 -0.89
CA ALA A 33 1.29 19.91 -1.35
C ALA A 33 0.22 18.83 -1.54
N GLN A 34 0.61 17.55 -1.66
CA GLN A 34 -0.29 16.43 -1.90
C GLN A 34 0.20 15.15 -1.24
N THR A 35 -0.75 14.30 -0.86
CA THR A 35 -0.50 12.92 -0.45
C THR A 35 -0.38 12.02 -1.69
N THR A 36 0.74 11.31 -1.80
CA THR A 36 1.11 10.49 -2.97
C THR A 36 1.32 9.02 -2.60
N SER A 37 1.39 8.14 -3.60
CA SER A 37 1.67 6.71 -3.42
C SER A 37 2.98 6.46 -2.66
N LEU A 38 4.00 7.31 -2.84
CA LEU A 38 5.26 7.22 -2.08
C LEU A 38 5.09 7.50 -0.58
N HIS A 39 4.17 8.39 -0.21
CA HIS A 39 3.85 8.62 1.20
C HIS A 39 3.21 7.39 1.84
N ALA A 40 2.31 6.72 1.11
CA ALA A 40 1.70 5.47 1.55
C ALA A 40 2.76 4.37 1.73
N VAL A 41 3.69 4.22 0.78
CA VAL A 41 4.82 3.30 0.92
C VAL A 41 5.67 3.65 2.14
N SER A 42 6.04 4.92 2.32
CA SER A 42 6.84 5.37 3.46
C SER A 42 6.17 5.07 4.80
N ALA A 43 4.87 5.31 4.91
CA ALA A 43 4.08 4.96 6.08
C ALA A 43 4.12 3.45 6.32
N LEU A 44 3.72 2.65 5.33
CA LEU A 44 3.68 1.19 5.43
C LEU A 44 5.04 0.57 5.81
N LEU A 45 6.15 1.06 5.26
CA LEU A 45 7.50 0.57 5.62
C LEU A 45 7.91 0.93 7.05
N SER A 46 7.36 2.00 7.62
CA SER A 46 7.66 2.42 8.99
C SER A 46 7.03 1.49 10.04
N LEU A 47 5.87 0.89 9.74
CA LEU A 47 5.21 -0.08 10.62
C LEU A 47 5.90 -1.46 10.54
N PRO A 48 6.48 -1.99 11.65
CA PRO A 48 7.19 -3.28 11.66
C PRO A 48 6.37 -4.48 11.19
N SER A 49 5.08 -4.50 11.51
CA SER A 49 4.15 -5.58 11.23
C SER A 49 3.29 -5.33 9.98
N SER A 50 3.66 -4.39 9.12
CA SER A 50 2.90 -4.19 7.88
C SER A 50 3.17 -5.34 6.91
N ALA A 51 2.14 -5.74 6.16
CA ALA A 51 2.27 -6.76 5.13
C ALA A 51 3.36 -6.42 4.10
N LEU A 52 3.55 -5.13 3.80
CA LEU A 52 4.62 -4.66 2.91
C LEU A 52 6.00 -4.90 3.50
N ARG A 53 6.20 -4.58 4.78
CA ARG A 53 7.49 -4.77 5.46
C ARG A 53 7.83 -6.25 5.62
N GLU A 54 6.85 -7.08 5.96
CA GLU A 54 7.03 -8.53 6.01
C GLU A 54 7.38 -9.10 4.64
N ALA A 55 6.70 -8.67 3.57
CA ALA A 55 7.03 -9.08 2.21
C ALA A 55 8.47 -8.67 1.84
N CYS A 56 8.90 -7.45 2.22
CA CYS A 56 10.25 -6.98 1.94
C CYS A 56 11.31 -7.81 2.69
N ALA A 57 11.01 -8.19 3.94
CA ALA A 57 11.93 -8.98 4.76
C ALA A 57 12.09 -10.43 4.26
N ARG A 58 11.05 -10.97 3.61
CA ARG A 58 11.06 -12.31 3.01
C ARG A 58 11.73 -12.33 1.65
N TRP A 59 11.69 -11.22 0.93
CA TRP A 59 12.38 -11.09 -0.34
C TRP A 59 13.91 -11.07 -0.10
N GLY A 60 14.62 -11.90 -0.84
CA GLY A 60 16.08 -11.94 -0.85
C GLY A 60 16.58 -12.18 -2.26
N ASN A 61 17.48 -11.33 -2.74
CA ASN A 61 18.22 -11.58 -3.97
C ASN A 61 19.59 -12.17 -3.60
N ALA A 62 20.06 -13.18 -4.34
CA ALA A 62 21.40 -13.74 -4.14
C ALA A 62 22.52 -12.70 -4.24
N ALA A 63 22.30 -11.63 -5.01
CA ALA A 63 23.28 -10.55 -5.19
C ALA A 63 23.30 -9.50 -4.05
N TRP A 64 22.29 -9.47 -3.16
CA TRP A 64 22.17 -8.42 -2.13
C TRP A 64 21.70 -8.98 -0.80
N SER A 65 22.32 -8.56 0.31
CA SER A 65 21.78 -8.91 1.64
C SER A 65 20.40 -8.24 1.85
N PRO A 66 19.42 -8.91 2.47
CA PRO A 66 18.08 -8.34 2.69
C PRO A 66 18.10 -7.00 3.45
N ARG A 67 19.06 -6.83 4.37
CA ARG A 67 19.27 -5.57 5.09
C ARG A 67 19.66 -4.43 4.15
N LEU A 68 20.58 -4.69 3.23
CA LEU A 68 21.03 -3.70 2.26
C LEU A 68 19.92 -3.34 1.26
N GLN A 69 19.16 -4.34 0.79
CA GLN A 69 18.01 -4.11 -0.10
C GLN A 69 16.95 -3.23 0.57
N PHE A 70 16.59 -3.54 1.81
CA PHE A 70 15.62 -2.73 2.56
C PHE A 70 16.12 -1.29 2.76
N ARG A 71 17.41 -1.10 3.10
CA ARG A 71 18.00 0.24 3.20
C ARG A 71 17.98 0.98 1.87
N ALA A 72 18.30 0.32 0.76
CA ALA A 72 18.21 0.91 -0.56
C ALA A 72 16.78 1.35 -0.90
N LEU A 73 15.78 0.55 -0.52
CA LEU A 73 14.37 0.90 -0.68
C LEU A 73 13.98 2.12 0.15
N GLU A 74 14.33 2.17 1.44
CA GLU A 74 14.06 3.33 2.30
C GLU A 74 14.68 4.61 1.73
N LEU A 75 15.93 4.53 1.25
CA LEU A 75 16.61 5.65 0.60
C LEU A 75 15.93 6.05 -0.72
N GLY A 76 15.56 5.09 -1.57
CA GLY A 76 14.89 5.35 -2.84
C GLY A 76 13.52 6.01 -2.66
N VAL A 77 12.75 5.59 -1.65
CA VAL A 77 11.50 6.24 -1.26
C VAL A 77 11.76 7.66 -0.76
N GLY A 78 12.79 7.86 0.07
CA GLY A 78 13.22 9.17 0.54
C GLY A 78 13.52 10.14 -0.60
N VAL A 79 14.41 9.73 -1.53
CA VAL A 79 14.79 10.51 -2.72
C VAL A 79 13.59 10.79 -3.62
N GLY A 80 12.69 9.82 -3.78
CA GLY A 80 11.45 10.01 -4.54
C GLY A 80 10.54 11.05 -3.92
N LEU A 81 10.47 11.08 -2.59
CA LEU A 81 9.69 12.07 -1.84
C LEU A 81 10.32 13.47 -1.91
N ASP A 82 11.64 13.60 -1.95
CA ASP A 82 12.33 14.90 -2.05
C ASP A 82 12.05 15.62 -3.38
N ARG A 83 11.53 14.89 -4.38
CA ARG A 83 11.11 15.43 -5.68
C ARG A 83 9.64 15.88 -5.70
N VAL A 84 8.89 15.67 -4.62
CA VAL A 84 7.47 16.05 -4.54
C VAL A 84 7.37 17.56 -4.29
N SER A 85 6.43 18.22 -4.96
CA SER A 85 6.21 19.65 -4.80
C SER A 85 5.82 20.02 -3.36
N ALA A 86 6.56 20.96 -2.77
CA ALA A 86 6.24 21.55 -1.47
C ALA A 86 4.96 22.40 -1.54
N SER A 87 4.22 22.45 -0.43
CA SER A 87 3.09 23.36 -0.25
C SER A 87 3.57 24.80 -0.21
N LYS A 88 2.91 25.71 -0.94
CA LYS A 88 3.14 27.16 -0.88
C LYS A 88 2.22 27.87 0.13
N GLY A 89 1.32 27.15 0.81
CA GLY A 89 0.32 27.69 1.74
C GLY A 89 0.46 27.12 3.16
N GLY A 90 0.08 27.95 4.16
CA GLY A 90 0.24 27.69 5.60
C GLY A 90 -0.31 26.33 6.05
N GLY A 91 0.49 25.63 6.86
CA GLY A 91 0.39 24.18 7.14
C GLY A 91 -0.76 23.67 8.01
N GLU A 92 -1.95 24.29 7.92
CA GLU A 92 -3.11 23.87 8.73
C GLU A 92 -4.06 22.90 7.97
N GLU A 93 -4.08 22.94 6.63
CA GLU A 93 -4.97 22.06 5.85
C GLU A 93 -4.33 20.68 5.56
N GLU A 94 -5.17 19.64 5.58
CA GLU A 94 -4.77 18.27 5.24
C GLU A 94 -4.36 18.15 3.76
N PRO A 95 -3.16 17.66 3.42
CA PRO A 95 -2.71 17.60 2.04
C PRO A 95 -3.59 16.66 1.22
N PRO A 96 -4.26 17.15 0.15
CA PRO A 96 -5.20 16.36 -0.63
C PRO A 96 -4.51 15.18 -1.34
N VAL A 97 -5.29 14.19 -1.72
CA VAL A 97 -4.82 13.00 -2.43
C VAL A 97 -4.51 13.33 -3.89
N SER A 98 -3.31 12.93 -4.32
CA SER A 98 -2.85 13.05 -5.72
C SER A 98 -3.65 12.13 -6.66
N ASN A 99 -3.69 12.48 -7.94
CA ASN A 99 -4.42 11.71 -8.96
C ASN A 99 -3.94 10.26 -9.05
N SER A 100 -2.63 10.02 -8.93
CA SER A 100 -2.07 8.66 -9.01
C SER A 100 -2.51 7.79 -7.82
N LEU A 101 -2.51 8.35 -6.61
CA LEU A 101 -2.97 7.67 -5.41
C LEU A 101 -4.48 7.39 -5.47
N MET A 102 -5.28 8.35 -5.92
CA MET A 102 -6.72 8.14 -6.12
C MET A 102 -7.00 7.08 -7.19
N ALA A 103 -6.19 7.04 -8.26
CA ALA A 103 -6.27 5.99 -9.28
C ALA A 103 -5.95 4.61 -8.69
N ALA A 104 -4.97 4.50 -7.79
CA ALA A 104 -4.68 3.26 -7.07
C ALA A 104 -5.90 2.80 -6.23
N ILE A 105 -6.53 3.71 -5.48
CA ILE A 105 -7.74 3.42 -4.69
C ILE A 105 -8.89 2.89 -5.57
N LYS A 106 -9.18 3.59 -6.67
CA LYS A 106 -10.24 3.18 -7.60
C LYS A 106 -9.93 1.84 -8.28
N ARG A 107 -8.68 1.59 -8.66
CA ARG A 107 -8.24 0.29 -9.19
C ARG A 107 -8.40 -0.84 -8.17
N SER A 108 -8.00 -0.63 -6.92
CA SER A 108 -8.19 -1.63 -5.86
C SER A 108 -9.67 -1.98 -5.67
N GLN A 109 -10.54 -0.98 -5.70
CA GLN A 109 -11.98 -1.20 -5.60
C GLN A 109 -12.52 -2.00 -6.78
N ALA A 110 -12.15 -1.64 -8.01
CA ALA A 110 -12.56 -2.34 -9.21
C ALA A 110 -12.10 -3.82 -9.20
N ASN A 111 -10.90 -4.09 -8.69
CA ASN A 111 -10.38 -5.45 -8.54
C ASN A 111 -11.19 -6.26 -7.52
N GLN A 112 -11.53 -5.67 -6.36
CA GLN A 112 -12.32 -6.37 -5.34
C GLN A 112 -13.74 -6.70 -5.81
N ARG A 113 -14.36 -5.82 -6.61
CA ARG A 113 -15.69 -6.08 -7.19
C ARG A 113 -15.72 -7.27 -8.16
N ARG A 114 -14.58 -7.64 -8.76
CA ARG A 114 -14.50 -8.76 -9.70
C ARG A 114 -14.38 -10.12 -8.99
N HIS A 115 -14.28 -10.16 -7.65
CA HIS A 115 -14.28 -11.43 -6.93
C HIS A 115 -15.68 -12.06 -6.95
N PRO A 116 -15.80 -13.38 -7.20
CA PRO A 116 -17.09 -14.06 -7.39
C PRO A 116 -18.05 -13.87 -6.21
N GLU A 117 -17.56 -13.98 -4.97
CA GLU A 117 -18.40 -13.81 -3.77
C GLU A 117 -18.98 -12.41 -3.66
N THR A 118 -18.15 -11.39 -3.90
CA THR A 118 -18.59 -9.98 -3.87
C THR A 118 -19.54 -9.67 -5.03
N PHE A 119 -19.30 -10.27 -6.20
CA PHE A 119 -20.15 -10.12 -7.38
C PHE A 119 -21.56 -10.71 -7.15
N ILE A 120 -21.66 -11.89 -6.54
CA ILE A 120 -22.95 -12.55 -6.25
C ILE A 120 -23.76 -11.72 -5.24
N LEU A 121 -23.16 -11.26 -4.15
CA LEU A 121 -23.82 -10.40 -3.17
C LEU A 121 -24.33 -9.09 -3.81
N TYR A 122 -23.52 -8.51 -4.70
CA TYR A 122 -23.92 -7.31 -5.44
C TYR A 122 -25.10 -7.57 -6.37
N GLN A 123 -25.10 -8.67 -7.13
CA GLN A 123 -26.20 -9.03 -8.02
C GLN A 123 -27.51 -9.24 -7.25
N GLN A 124 -27.45 -9.83 -6.05
CA GLN A 124 -28.61 -10.02 -5.18
C GLN A 124 -29.15 -8.69 -4.63
N GLN A 125 -28.25 -7.77 -4.24
CA GLN A 125 -28.62 -6.45 -3.71
C GLN A 125 -29.22 -5.52 -4.77
N VAL A 126 -28.70 -5.55 -6.01
CA VAL A 126 -29.25 -4.76 -7.14
C VAL A 126 -30.68 -5.22 -7.48
N ASN A 127 -30.96 -6.52 -7.42
CA ASN A 127 -32.30 -7.04 -7.68
C ASN A 127 -33.32 -6.71 -6.58
N SER A 128 -32.86 -6.36 -5.38
CA SER A 128 -33.73 -6.13 -4.22
C SER A 128 -34.16 -4.67 -4.05
N ASN A 129 -33.47 -3.70 -4.66
CA ASN A 129 -33.83 -2.29 -4.52
C ASN A 129 -33.33 -1.42 -5.71
N PRO A 130 -34.14 -1.26 -6.78
CA PRO A 130 -33.74 -0.54 -8.00
C PRO A 130 -33.61 0.98 -7.86
N ASP A 131 -34.14 1.59 -6.78
CA ASP A 131 -34.18 3.05 -6.58
C ASP A 131 -32.92 3.65 -5.91
N CYS A 132 -31.85 2.86 -5.68
CA CYS A 132 -30.62 3.35 -5.06
C CYS A 132 -29.44 3.43 -6.06
N PRO A 133 -29.24 4.57 -6.75
CA PRO A 133 -28.16 4.73 -7.73
C PRO A 133 -26.74 4.77 -7.12
N ASN A 134 -26.60 4.70 -5.78
CA ASN A 134 -25.32 4.78 -5.07
C ASN A 134 -24.76 3.43 -4.56
N SER A 135 -25.38 2.29 -4.89
CA SER A 135 -24.90 0.95 -4.48
C SER A 135 -23.49 0.60 -5.00
N ILE A 136 -22.99 1.35 -6.00
CA ILE A 136 -21.60 1.26 -6.49
C ILE A 136 -20.58 1.49 -5.35
N SER A 137 -20.94 2.18 -4.27
CA SER A 137 -20.03 2.51 -3.17
C SER A 137 -19.90 1.43 -2.07
N ALA A 138 -20.55 0.26 -2.19
CA ALA A 138 -20.64 -0.70 -1.08
C ALA A 138 -19.32 -1.43 -0.75
N VAL A 139 -18.47 -1.71 -1.75
CA VAL A 139 -17.22 -2.44 -1.52
C VAL A 139 -16.14 -1.46 -1.05
N LYS A 140 -15.85 -1.52 0.24
CA LYS A 140 -14.72 -0.86 0.86
C LYS A 140 -13.43 -1.61 0.55
N VAL A 141 -12.39 -0.86 0.19
CA VAL A 141 -11.12 -1.42 -0.20
C VAL A 141 -10.38 -1.94 1.03
N GLU A 142 -10.03 -3.22 1.02
CA GLU A 142 -9.22 -3.82 2.08
C GLU A 142 -7.75 -3.43 1.95
N LEU A 143 -7.06 -3.31 3.10
CA LEU A 143 -5.67 -2.86 3.17
C LEU A 143 -4.75 -3.63 2.20
N LYS A 144 -4.84 -4.96 2.13
CA LYS A 144 -4.01 -5.76 1.23
C LYS A 144 -4.18 -5.39 -0.25
N HIS A 145 -5.40 -5.12 -0.70
CA HIS A 145 -5.69 -4.74 -2.08
C HIS A 145 -5.25 -3.30 -2.37
N PHE A 146 -5.37 -2.42 -1.36
CA PHE A 146 -4.82 -1.07 -1.42
C PHE A 146 -3.30 -1.11 -1.62
N VAL A 147 -2.56 -1.84 -0.77
CA VAL A 147 -1.09 -1.97 -0.89
C VAL A 147 -0.68 -2.55 -2.25
N VAL A 148 -1.35 -3.61 -2.72
CA VAL A 148 -1.08 -4.20 -4.05
C VAL A 148 -1.28 -3.18 -5.17
N SER A 149 -2.31 -2.35 -5.10
CA SER A 149 -2.61 -1.34 -6.12
C SER A 149 -1.69 -0.11 -6.07
N ILE A 150 -1.08 0.17 -4.92
CA ILE A 150 0.01 1.15 -4.75
C ILE A 150 1.28 0.66 -5.44
N LEU A 151 1.59 -0.63 -5.33
CA LEU A 151 2.74 -1.24 -6.00
C LEU A 151 2.65 -1.18 -7.54
N ASP A 152 1.45 -1.00 -8.10
CA ASP A 152 1.21 -0.76 -9.53
C ASP A 152 1.49 0.69 -9.99
N ASP A 153 1.73 1.63 -9.08
CA ASP A 153 2.11 2.99 -9.43
C ASP A 153 3.50 2.98 -10.11
N PRO A 154 3.67 3.57 -11.32
CA PRO A 154 4.94 3.52 -12.04
C PRO A 154 6.13 4.06 -11.24
N ILE A 155 5.92 5.11 -10.43
CA ILE A 155 6.98 5.71 -9.61
C ILE A 155 7.37 4.74 -8.49
N VAL A 156 6.37 4.13 -7.84
CA VAL A 156 6.60 3.14 -6.78
C VAL A 156 7.30 1.91 -7.35
N SER A 157 6.77 1.34 -8.44
CA SER A 157 7.35 0.17 -9.10
C SER A 157 8.80 0.42 -9.50
N ARG A 158 9.13 1.63 -9.98
CA ARG A 158 10.51 2.01 -10.28
C ARG A 158 11.40 2.03 -9.05
N VAL A 159 10.96 2.66 -7.95
CA VAL A 159 11.71 2.72 -6.68
C VAL A 159 11.97 1.32 -6.11
N PHE A 160 10.99 0.41 -6.19
CA PHE A 160 11.16 -0.99 -5.78
C PHE A 160 12.16 -1.73 -6.68
N ALA A 161 12.06 -1.55 -8.00
CA ALA A 161 12.98 -2.17 -8.95
C ALA A 161 14.43 -1.70 -8.75
N ASP A 162 14.64 -0.40 -8.53
CA ASP A 162 15.97 0.18 -8.28
C ASP A 162 16.57 -0.33 -6.96
N ALA A 163 15.74 -0.71 -5.97
CA ALA A 163 16.16 -1.37 -4.73
C ALA A 163 16.29 -2.91 -4.84
N GLY A 164 16.09 -3.47 -6.04
CA GLY A 164 16.23 -4.91 -6.30
C GLY A 164 15.02 -5.76 -5.91
N PHE A 165 13.85 -5.15 -5.70
CA PHE A 165 12.58 -5.84 -5.47
C PHE A 165 11.84 -6.08 -6.79
N ARG A 166 11.15 -7.21 -6.87
CA ARG A 166 10.21 -7.50 -7.96
C ARG A 166 8.80 -7.27 -7.48
N THR A 167 8.17 -6.21 -7.97
CA THR A 167 6.81 -5.81 -7.61
C THR A 167 5.80 -6.96 -7.72
N GLN A 168 5.92 -7.83 -8.73
CA GLN A 168 5.01 -8.98 -8.90
C GLN A 168 5.10 -10.00 -7.75
N GLU A 169 6.31 -10.34 -7.31
CA GLU A 169 6.57 -11.26 -6.21
C GLU A 169 6.10 -10.68 -4.87
N MET A 170 6.30 -9.38 -4.70
CA MET A 170 5.81 -8.63 -3.54
C MET A 170 4.29 -8.70 -3.43
N LYS A 171 3.58 -8.48 -4.54
CA LYS A 171 2.11 -8.59 -4.58
C LYS A 171 1.65 -10.01 -4.26
N PHE A 172 2.31 -11.02 -4.83
CA PHE A 172 1.98 -12.42 -4.55
C PHE A 172 2.14 -12.74 -3.06
N THR A 173 3.25 -12.30 -2.46
CA THR A 173 3.54 -12.50 -1.03
C THR A 173 2.53 -11.80 -0.12
N ILE A 174 2.09 -10.59 -0.48
CA ILE A 174 1.08 -9.83 0.29
C ILE A 174 -0.30 -10.49 0.20
N MET A 175 -0.66 -11.04 -0.97
CA MET A 175 -1.96 -11.69 -1.16
C MET A 175 -2.01 -13.09 -0.56
N ASN A 176 -0.89 -13.81 -0.60
CA ASN A 176 -0.74 -15.18 -0.13
C ASN A 176 0.44 -15.23 0.86
N PRO A 177 0.30 -14.63 2.06
CA PRO A 177 1.37 -14.68 3.04
C PRO A 177 1.66 -16.15 3.39
N PRO A 178 2.91 -16.62 3.20
CA PRO A 178 3.25 -17.98 3.60
C PRO A 178 2.99 -18.14 5.09
N PRO A 179 2.51 -19.32 5.54
CA PRO A 179 2.31 -19.58 6.97
C PRO A 179 3.58 -19.22 7.73
N LEU A 180 3.43 -18.52 8.85
CA LEU A 180 4.55 -18.12 9.69
C LEU A 180 5.35 -19.37 10.01
N ARG A 181 6.54 -19.51 9.41
CA ARG A 181 7.52 -20.47 9.90
C ARG A 181 7.93 -19.91 11.25
N PHE A 182 7.36 -20.45 12.32
CA PHE A 182 7.95 -20.28 13.64
C PHE A 182 9.44 -20.53 13.47
N LEU A 183 10.26 -19.55 13.85
CA LEU A 183 11.70 -19.70 13.90
C LEU A 183 11.96 -20.84 14.88
N SER A 184 11.99 -22.07 14.39
CA SER A 184 12.65 -23.16 15.05
C SER A 184 14.10 -22.73 15.10
N SER A 185 14.46 -22.12 16.22
CA SER A 185 15.82 -22.12 16.75
C SER A 185 16.25 -23.58 16.77
N SER A 186 16.80 -24.07 15.67
CA SER A 186 17.46 -25.37 15.65
C SER A 186 18.67 -25.22 16.59
N PRO A 187 18.72 -25.95 17.72
CA PRO A 187 19.94 -25.97 18.51
C PRO A 187 21.01 -26.62 17.64
N ARG A 188 22.06 -25.85 17.32
CA ARG A 188 23.27 -26.39 16.68
C ARG A 188 23.89 -27.39 17.67
N THR A 189 23.58 -28.67 17.52
CA THR A 189 24.39 -29.72 18.14
C THR A 189 25.65 -29.90 17.29
N PRO A 190 26.86 -29.89 17.88
CA PRO A 190 28.07 -30.22 17.14
C PRO A 190 28.09 -31.72 16.80
N PRO A 191 28.77 -32.14 15.72
CA PRO A 191 28.89 -33.55 15.38
C PRO A 191 29.74 -34.29 16.43
N PRO A 192 29.44 -35.57 16.71
CA PRO A 192 30.28 -36.39 17.57
C PRO A 192 31.60 -36.74 16.87
N LEU A 193 32.67 -36.84 17.69
CA LEU A 193 34.02 -37.28 17.31
C LEU A 193 34.06 -38.78 16.98
#